data_AF-A0A366HAJ6-F1
#
_entry.id   AF-A0A366HAJ6-F1
#
_cell.length_a   1.000
_cell.length_b   1.000
_cell.length_c   1.000
_cell.angle_alpha   90.00
_cell.angle_beta   90.00
_cell.angle_gamma   90.00
#
_symmetry.space_group_name_H-M   'P 1'
#
loop_
_entity.id
_entity.type
_entity.pdbx_description
1 polymer ?
#
loop_
_entity_poly.entity_id
_entity_poly.type
_entity_poly.pdbx_seq_one_letter_code
_entity_poly.pdbx_strand_id
1 'polypeptide(L)'
;MSRAVKKRKAPPPQKTVMTLSDKLLAFGIPGVIFGSLIYILISGNIEKHSMVLDRTLSKWQSLYHLDEGQKAEIKRIEVEFHGKGNPFAVRTEHSREEIREHHVSISKVMKPEDGSRFLEAMEREQRSH
;
A
#
# COMPACT_ATOMS: atom_id res chain seq x y z
N MET A 1 -73.02 42.06 -14.33
CA MET A 1 -72.24 41.52 -13.20
C MET A 1 -71.15 40.61 -13.77
N SER A 2 -69.88 41.05 -13.81
CA SER A 2 -68.77 40.22 -14.27
C SER A 2 -67.94 39.75 -13.09
N ARG A 3 -67.95 38.44 -12.81
CA ARG A 3 -67.08 37.81 -11.81
C ARG A 3 -65.66 37.68 -12.38
N ALA A 4 -64.72 38.45 -11.86
CA ALA A 4 -63.31 38.27 -12.17
C ALA A 4 -62.79 36.98 -11.51
N VAL A 5 -62.36 36.01 -12.32
CA VAL A 5 -61.68 34.81 -11.85
C VAL A 5 -60.23 35.16 -11.51
N LYS A 6 -59.94 35.26 -10.22
CA LYS A 6 -58.58 35.53 -9.71
C LYS A 6 -57.71 34.28 -9.91
N LYS A 7 -56.88 34.27 -10.97
CA LYS A 7 -55.85 33.22 -11.17
C LYS A 7 -54.90 33.23 -9.97
N ARG A 8 -54.88 32.16 -9.18
CA ARG A 8 -53.87 31.95 -8.12
C ARG A 8 -52.53 31.66 -8.80
N LYS A 9 -51.51 32.49 -8.55
CA LYS A 9 -50.13 32.20 -8.95
C LYS A 9 -49.65 30.97 -8.19
N ALA A 10 -49.03 30.02 -8.90
CA ALA A 10 -48.35 28.90 -8.27
C ALA A 10 -47.25 29.41 -7.33
N PRO A 11 -47.03 28.79 -6.17
CA PRO A 11 -45.94 29.16 -5.29
C PRO A 11 -44.61 28.99 -6.03
N PRO A 12 -43.63 29.89 -5.82
CA PRO A 12 -42.32 29.75 -6.43
C PRO A 12 -41.69 28.41 -5.98
N PRO A 13 -40.90 27.74 -6.84
CA PRO A 13 -40.25 26.49 -6.48
C PRO A 13 -39.40 26.73 -5.23
N GLN A 14 -39.71 26.01 -4.15
CA GLN A 14 -38.89 26.05 -2.94
C GLN A 14 -37.49 25.57 -3.34
N LYS A 15 -36.48 26.43 -3.16
CA LYS A 15 -35.08 26.00 -3.23
C LYS A 15 -34.90 24.98 -2.11
N THR A 16 -34.81 23.71 -2.47
CA THR A 16 -34.37 22.63 -1.57
C THR A 16 -32.91 22.86 -1.25
N VAL A 17 -32.66 23.71 -0.25
CA VAL A 17 -31.33 23.86 0.33
C VAL A 17 -31.12 22.65 1.23
N MET A 18 -30.30 21.69 0.78
CA MET A 18 -29.96 20.53 1.61
C MET A 18 -29.41 21.01 2.95
N THR A 19 -30.04 20.54 4.02
CA THR A 19 -29.56 20.81 5.38
C THR A 19 -28.21 20.12 5.58
N LEU A 20 -27.43 20.56 6.58
CA LEU A 20 -26.17 19.89 6.92
C LEU A 20 -26.38 18.40 7.23
N SER A 21 -27.50 18.06 7.86
CA SER A 21 -27.91 16.69 8.13
C SER A 21 -28.14 15.89 6.84
N ASP A 22 -28.82 16.48 5.84
CA ASP A 22 -29.04 15.83 4.54
C ASP A 22 -27.74 15.61 3.77
N LYS A 23 -26.79 16.56 3.86
CA LYS A 23 -25.46 16.44 3.24
C LYS A 23 -24.61 15.36 3.92
N LEU A 24 -24.69 15.26 5.25
CA LEU A 24 -24.00 14.23 6.01
C LEU A 24 -24.56 12.83 5.69
N LEU A 25 -25.88 12.72 5.54
CA LEU A 25 -26.53 11.46 5.14
C LEU A 25 -26.21 11.08 3.69
N ALA A 26 -26.25 12.05 2.77
CA ALA A 26 -26.02 11.81 1.35
C ALA A 26 -24.56 11.54 0.98
N PHE A 27 -23.60 12.17 1.67
CA PHE A 27 -22.18 12.09 1.31
C PHE A 27 -21.28 11.58 2.44
N GLY A 28 -21.61 11.91 3.70
CA GLY A 28 -20.82 11.49 4.86
C GLY A 28 -20.90 9.99 5.12
N ILE A 29 -22.12 9.44 5.23
CA ILE A 29 -22.30 8.00 5.51
C ILE A 29 -21.70 7.12 4.40
N PRO A 30 -21.98 7.36 3.11
CA PRO A 30 -21.32 6.61 2.04
C PRO A 30 -19.80 6.80 2.07
N GLY A 31 -19.31 8.02 2.27
CA GLY A 31 -17.88 8.31 2.35
C GLY A 31 -17.15 7.54 3.44
N VAL A 32 -17.75 7.39 4.62
CA VAL A 32 -17.19 6.59 5.72
C VAL A 32 -17.15 5.10 5.36
N ILE A 33 -18.21 4.56 4.76
CA ILE A 33 -18.26 3.16 4.35
C ILE A 33 -17.18 2.87 3.29
N PHE A 34 -17.12 3.67 2.22
CA PHE A 34 -16.11 3.50 1.17
C PHE A 34 -14.69 3.73 1.69
N GLY A 35 -14.48 4.74 2.54
CA GLY A 35 -13.19 5.00 3.17
C GLY A 35 -12.72 3.84 4.06
N SER A 36 -13.62 3.24 4.84
CA SER A 36 -13.32 2.08 5.68
C SER A 36 -12.94 0.84 4.87
N LEU A 37 -13.63 0.58 3.74
CA LEU A 37 -13.29 -0.52 2.84
C LEU A 37 -11.92 -0.31 2.19
N ILE A 38 -11.64 0.91 1.70
CA ILE A 38 -10.33 1.26 1.15
C ILE A 38 -9.24 1.09 2.22
N TYR A 39 -9.49 1.55 3.45
CA TYR A 39 -8.55 1.39 4.55
C TYR A 39 -8.28 -0.09 4.87
N ILE A 40 -9.31 -0.93 4.96
CA ILE A 40 -9.16 -2.37 5.20
C ILE A 40 -8.33 -3.02 4.09
N LEU A 41 -8.56 -2.67 2.82
CA LEU A 41 -7.80 -3.19 1.69
C LEU A 41 -6.32 -2.77 1.74
N ILE A 42 -6.04 -1.49 2.06
CA ILE A 42 -4.67 -1.00 2.21
C ILE A 42 -3.97 -1.72 3.36
N SER A 43 -4.57 -1.74 4.54
CA SER A 43 -4.01 -2.35 5.74
C SER A 43 -3.77 -3.85 5.56
N GLY A 44 -4.73 -4.58 4.97
CA GLY A 44 -4.56 -6.00 4.67
C GLY A 44 -3.45 -6.29 3.66
N ASN A 45 -3.19 -5.39 2.71
CA ASN A 45 -2.06 -5.55 1.78
C ASN A 45 -0.71 -5.31 2.46
N ILE A 46 -0.63 -4.31 3.35
CA ILE A 46 0.55 -4.02 4.17
C ILE A 46 0.85 -5.20 5.11
N GLU A 47 -0.18 -5.75 5.75
CA GLU A 47 -0.05 -6.92 6.64
C GLU A 47 0.46 -8.15 5.87
N LYS A 48 -0.13 -8.47 4.72
CA LYS A 48 0.34 -9.58 3.86
C LYS A 48 1.80 -9.39 3.43
N HIS A 49 2.17 -8.17 3.02
CA HIS A 49 3.54 -7.85 2.65
C HIS A 49 4.51 -8.07 3.81
N SER A 50 4.15 -7.61 5.01
CA SER A 50 4.95 -7.81 6.21
C SER A 50 5.11 -9.28 6.58
N MET A 51 4.06 -10.09 6.47
CA MET A 51 4.11 -11.54 6.74
C MET A 51 5.01 -12.29 5.76
N VAL A 52 4.92 -11.97 4.46
CA VAL A 52 5.78 -12.59 3.44
C VAL A 52 7.24 -12.21 3.66
N LEU A 53 7.49 -10.92 3.92
CA LEU A 53 8.84 -10.43 4.21
C LEU A 53 9.42 -11.10 5.47
N ASP A 54 8.66 -11.16 6.57
CA ASP A 54 9.12 -11.78 7.81
C ASP A 54 9.39 -13.28 7.64
N ARG A 55 8.62 -13.97 6.80
CA ARG A 55 8.87 -15.37 6.45
C ARG A 55 10.16 -15.54 5.66
N THR A 56 10.40 -14.70 4.66
CA THR A 56 11.65 -14.69 3.88
C THR A 56 12.85 -14.40 4.75
N LEU A 57 12.77 -13.37 5.59
CA LEU A 57 13.84 -13.00 6.51
C LEU A 57 14.12 -14.08 7.55
N SER A 58 13.08 -14.77 8.05
CA SER A 58 13.28 -15.89 8.98
C SER A 58 13.94 -17.09 8.30
N LYS A 59 13.64 -17.34 7.02
CA LYS A 59 14.36 -18.34 6.22
C LYS A 59 15.84 -17.94 6.04
N TRP A 60 16.10 -16.70 5.65
CA TRP A 60 17.47 -16.18 5.49
C TRP A 60 18.25 -16.17 6.80
N GLN A 61 17.58 -15.88 7.92
CA GLN A 61 18.18 -15.94 9.25
C GLN A 61 18.78 -17.31 9.54
N SER A 62 18.07 -18.39 9.20
CA SER A 62 18.58 -19.75 9.36
C SER A 62 19.66 -20.13 8.34
N LEU A 63 19.57 -19.65 7.09
CA LEU A 63 20.47 -20.05 5.99
C LEU A 63 21.82 -19.31 5.99
N TYR A 64 21.81 -18.07 6.49
CA TYR A 64 22.92 -17.13 6.48
C TYR A 64 23.30 -16.67 7.89
N HIS A 65 22.83 -17.41 8.91
CA HIS A 65 23.20 -17.22 10.33
C HIS A 65 23.07 -15.77 10.80
N LEU A 66 21.98 -15.11 10.41
CA LEU A 66 21.75 -13.70 10.76
C LEU A 66 21.37 -13.58 12.23
N ASP A 67 21.91 -12.57 12.89
CA ASP A 67 21.36 -12.12 14.18
C ASP A 67 20.11 -11.23 13.98
N GLU A 68 19.42 -10.92 15.07
CA GLU A 68 18.21 -10.08 15.02
C GLU A 68 18.48 -8.65 14.54
N GLY A 69 19.67 -8.10 14.79
CA GLY A 69 20.07 -6.78 14.32
C GLY A 69 20.28 -6.76 12.82
N GLN A 70 20.99 -7.75 12.28
CA GLN A 70 21.19 -7.96 10.84
C GLN A 70 19.85 -8.18 10.14
N LYS A 71 18.97 -8.99 10.73
CA LYS A 71 17.63 -9.22 10.20
C LYS A 71 16.80 -7.93 10.14
N ALA A 72 16.85 -7.11 11.19
CA ALA A 72 16.15 -5.83 11.23
C ALA A 72 16.69 -4.84 10.19
N GLU A 73 18.01 -4.81 9.98
CA GLU A 73 18.62 -3.96 8.97
C GLU A 73 18.27 -4.40 7.54
N ILE A 74 18.31 -5.71 7.26
CA ILE A 74 17.87 -6.24 5.96
C ILE A 74 16.38 -5.94 5.75
N LYS A 75 15.54 -6.06 6.79
CA LYS A 75 14.13 -5.66 6.70
C LYS A 75 13.96 -4.19 6.28
N ARG A 76 14.81 -3.30 6.79
CA ARG A 76 14.77 -1.87 6.43
C ARG A 76 15.14 -1.68 4.96
N ILE A 77 16.22 -2.32 4.50
CA ILE A 77 16.69 -2.29 3.12
C ILE A 77 15.59 -2.81 2.16
N GLU A 78 14.95 -3.94 2.48
CA GLU A 78 13.86 -4.51 1.67
C GLU A 78 12.64 -3.59 1.59
N VAL A 79 12.28 -2.94 2.71
CA VAL A 79 11.16 -1.98 2.73
C VAL A 79 11.50 -0.70 1.98
N GLU A 80 12.75 -0.26 1.97
CA GLU A 80 13.20 0.91 1.21
C GLU A 80 13.19 0.63 -0.31
N PHE A 81 13.64 -0.56 -0.72
CA PHE A 81 13.69 -0.95 -2.12
C PHE A 81 12.31 -1.28 -2.69
N HIS A 82 11.52 -2.15 -2.03
CA HIS A 82 10.22 -2.60 -2.53
C HIS A 82 9.03 -1.76 -2.06
N GLY A 83 9.24 -0.85 -1.09
CA GLY A 83 8.17 -0.11 -0.44
C GLY A 83 7.40 -0.93 0.60
N LYS A 84 6.44 -0.29 1.27
CA LYS A 84 5.63 -0.92 2.34
C LYS A 84 4.43 -1.74 1.83
N GLY A 85 4.41 -2.12 0.55
CA GLY A 85 3.25 -2.79 -0.05
C GLY A 85 2.02 -1.87 -0.18
N ASN A 86 2.21 -0.57 -0.42
CA ASN A 86 1.09 0.34 -0.67
C ASN A 86 0.42 -0.01 -2.03
N PRO A 87 -0.88 -0.37 -2.07
CA PRO A 87 -1.56 -0.76 -3.31
C PRO A 87 -1.73 0.40 -4.31
N PHE A 88 -1.54 1.65 -3.87
CA PHE A 88 -1.59 2.84 -4.73
C PHE A 88 -0.20 3.38 -5.07
N ALA A 89 0.88 2.75 -4.59
CA ALA A 89 2.21 3.08 -5.07
C ALA A 89 2.33 2.58 -6.52
N VAL A 90 2.82 3.46 -7.40
CA VAL A 90 3.27 3.04 -8.73
C VAL A 90 4.33 1.96 -8.51
N ARG A 91 4.14 0.78 -9.11
CA ARG A 91 5.17 -0.26 -9.07
C ARG A 91 6.42 0.31 -9.69
N THR A 92 7.45 0.53 -8.89
CA THR A 92 8.77 0.91 -9.40
C THR A 92 9.33 -0.32 -10.10
N GLU A 93 9.40 -0.28 -11.43
CA GLU A 93 10.18 -1.27 -12.17
C GLU A 93 11.65 -0.95 -11.94
N HIS A 94 12.36 -1.87 -11.29
CA HIS A 94 13.80 -1.74 -11.09
C HIS A 94 14.54 -2.38 -12.27
N SER A 95 15.53 -1.67 -12.79
CA SER A 95 16.49 -2.19 -13.75
C SER A 95 17.29 -3.35 -13.14
N ARG A 96 17.87 -4.20 -14.00
CA ARG A 96 18.74 -5.30 -13.53
C ARG A 96 19.89 -4.81 -12.66
N GLU A 97 20.43 -3.62 -12.97
CA GLU A 97 21.52 -3.04 -12.18
C GLU A 97 21.04 -2.61 -10.80
N GLU A 98 19.89 -1.95 -10.68
CA GLU A 98 19.31 -1.58 -9.38
C GLU A 98 19.02 -2.81 -8.52
N ILE A 99 18.51 -3.90 -9.12
CA ILE A 99 18.29 -5.15 -8.38
C ILE A 99 19.64 -5.77 -7.94
N ARG A 100 20.67 -5.71 -8.78
CA ARG A 100 22.01 -6.19 -8.43
C ARG A 100 22.60 -5.38 -7.27
N GLU A 101 22.50 -4.06 -7.32
CA GLU A 101 22.95 -3.16 -6.26
C GLU A 101 22.19 -3.41 -4.95
N HIS A 102 20.88 -3.66 -5.03
CA HIS A 102 20.05 -4.07 -3.89
C HIS A 102 20.60 -5.33 -3.23
N HIS A 103 20.84 -6.39 -4.00
CA HIS A 103 21.40 -7.64 -3.45
C HIS A 103 22.79 -7.44 -2.84
N VAL A 104 23.64 -6.58 -3.43
CA VAL A 104 24.94 -6.20 -2.87
C VAL A 104 24.80 -5.43 -1.56
N SER A 105 23.76 -4.60 -1.42
CA SER A 105 23.50 -3.90 -0.16
C SER A 105 23.15 -4.85 0.97
N ILE A 106 22.32 -5.88 0.69
CA ILE A 106 21.95 -6.93 1.63
C ILE A 106 23.18 -7.77 2.01
N SER A 107 24.00 -8.16 1.04
CA SER A 107 25.17 -9.01 1.29
C SER A 107 26.19 -8.36 2.22
N LYS A 108 26.28 -7.02 2.24
CA LYS A 108 27.19 -6.26 3.13
C LYS A 108 26.76 -6.29 4.60
N VAL A 109 25.48 -6.56 4.88
CA VAL A 109 24.97 -6.71 6.24
C VAL A 109 25.31 -8.10 6.80
N MET A 110 25.47 -9.08 5.90
CA MET A 110 25.81 -10.46 6.24
C MET A 110 27.30 -10.61 6.54
N LYS A 111 27.68 -11.76 7.11
CA LYS A 111 29.09 -12.18 7.16
C LYS A 111 29.65 -12.32 5.73
N PRO A 112 30.94 -12.08 5.48
CA PRO A 112 31.51 -12.11 4.13
C PRO A 112 31.22 -13.41 3.35
N GLU A 113 31.29 -14.56 4.03
CA GLU A 113 31.06 -15.87 3.43
C GLU A 113 29.58 -16.06 3.06
N ASP A 114 28.68 -15.68 3.97
CA ASP A 114 27.24 -15.79 3.77
C ASP A 114 26.73 -14.76 2.75
N GLY A 115 27.27 -13.55 2.74
CA GLY A 115 26.99 -12.53 1.73
C GLY A 115 27.41 -12.97 0.33
N SER A 116 28.57 -13.64 0.19
CA SER A 116 29.00 -14.20 -1.11
C SER A 116 28.04 -15.29 -1.59
N ARG A 117 27.67 -16.22 -0.70
CA ARG A 117 26.68 -17.28 -1.00
C ARG A 117 25.32 -16.71 -1.35
N PHE A 118 24.91 -15.63 -0.71
CA PHE A 118 23.67 -14.92 -1.00
C PHE A 118 23.67 -14.35 -2.42
N LEU A 119 24.74 -13.62 -2.80
CA LEU A 119 24.86 -13.05 -4.15
C LEU A 119 24.81 -14.14 -5.23
N GLU A 120 25.52 -15.25 -5.06
CA GLU A 120 25.48 -16.37 -6.00
C GLU A 120 24.09 -17.02 -6.12
N ALA A 121 23.34 -17.08 -5.02
CA ALA A 121 21.96 -17.58 -5.04
C ALA A 121 21.04 -16.62 -5.82
N MET A 122 21.14 -15.33 -5.55
CA MET A 122 20.31 -14.31 -6.19
C MET A 122 20.63 -14.13 -7.69
N GLU A 123 21.91 -14.19 -8.08
CA GLU A 123 22.29 -14.16 -9.50
C GLU A 123 21.76 -15.35 -10.28
N ARG A 124 21.76 -16.55 -9.69
CA ARG A 124 21.18 -17.75 -10.32
C ARG A 124 19.69 -17.62 -10.54
N GLU A 125 18.98 -17.04 -9.57
CA GLU A 125 17.54 -16.78 -9.67
C GLU A 125 17.24 -15.76 -10.77
N GLN A 126 17.97 -14.66 -10.84
CA GLN A 126 17.82 -13.65 -11.91
C GLN A 126 18.11 -14.17 -13.31
N ARG A 127 19.06 -15.12 -13.47
CA ARG A 127 19.37 -15.73 -14.77
C ARG A 127 18.34 -16.77 -15.22
N SER A 128 17.54 -17.28 -14.29
CA SER A 128 16.53 -18.32 -14.57
C SER A 128 15.19 -17.72 -15.03
N HIS A 129 15.03 -16.39 -14.93
CA HIS A 129 13.87 -15.61 -15.36
C HIS A 129 14.18 -14.80 -16.62
#